data_AF-A0A5K1BY84-F1
#
_entry.id   AF-A0A5K1BY84-F1
#
_cell.length_a   1.000
_cell.length_b   1.000
_cell.length_c   1.000
_cell.angle_alpha   90.00
_cell.angle_beta   90.00
_cell.angle_gamma   90.00
#
_symmetry.space_group_name_H-M   'P 1'
#
loop_
_entity.id
_entity.type
_entity.pdbx_description
1 polymer ?
#
loop_
_entity_poly.entity_id
_entity_poly.type
_entity_poly.pdbx_seq_one_letter_code
_entity_poly.pdbx_strand_id
1 'polypeptide(L)'
;AGTDPVLSKDRSLSNIAKLGTAIIRFIVDATALNLVFNVHEKCLQFVSAYLHFLNSLLRRHSGLNKQFKDDYRKEVLLYIRSSFTYAAKLLNLLLLNSSNLVLPKASSVAGELLDLIATTEVKLSSSYAAQLVNLIKGWLPDLVLALVSEYYELAEVQNEKVPNMVPNGSQDFRVWLEVVAKLELKEHFEGEHDEDALHRVDIAGSEGACTFKKLISLLVVLLKKGDAKVLEAFIIIIMSSLRTVLDRKEYGLALGYIYFLCVKLDNCEDVVRGEHRLMLSSIKKSYNQIENELENLSPSLNAEQKLQRVKACLESICVSSIL
;
A
#
# COMPACT_ATOMS: atom_id res chain seq x y z
N ALA A 1 47.15 -4.07 1.85
CA ALA A 1 45.84 -4.77 1.79
C ALA A 1 44.75 -3.74 2.08
N GLY A 2 44.27 -3.05 1.03
CA GLY A 2 43.15 -2.12 1.15
C GLY A 2 41.86 -2.86 0.84
N THR A 3 41.01 -3.07 1.83
CA THR A 3 39.64 -3.53 1.60
C THR A 3 38.83 -2.34 1.09
N ASP A 4 38.33 -2.41 -0.14
CA ASP A 4 37.44 -1.38 -0.69
C ASP A 4 36.23 -1.17 0.22
N PRO A 5 35.93 0.09 0.63
CA PRO A 5 34.84 0.40 1.56
C PRO A 5 33.44 0.08 1.02
N VAL A 6 33.31 -0.13 -0.30
CA VAL A 6 32.06 -0.56 -0.94
C VAL A 6 31.79 -2.05 -0.68
N LEU A 7 32.81 -2.90 -0.82
CA LEU A 7 32.72 -4.35 -0.60
C LEU A 7 32.39 -4.73 0.85
N SER A 8 32.85 -3.95 1.82
CA SER A 8 32.56 -4.18 3.25
C SER A 8 31.11 -3.82 3.61
N LYS A 9 30.57 -2.76 2.99
CA LYS A 9 29.19 -2.29 3.21
C LYS A 9 28.17 -3.26 2.61
N ASP A 10 28.45 -3.80 1.42
CA ASP A 10 27.57 -4.75 0.74
C ASP A 10 27.47 -6.06 1.51
N ARG A 11 28.61 -6.59 1.98
CA ARG A 11 28.62 -7.80 2.81
C ARG A 11 27.83 -7.62 4.11
N SER A 12 27.87 -6.42 4.71
CA SER A 12 27.07 -6.10 5.89
C SER A 12 25.57 -6.13 5.60
N LEU A 13 25.13 -5.53 4.49
CA LEU A 13 23.72 -5.51 4.08
C LEU A 13 23.18 -6.91 3.75
N SER A 14 23.96 -7.74 3.04
CA SER A 14 23.58 -9.14 2.79
C SER A 14 23.46 -9.93 4.09
N ASN A 15 24.38 -9.74 5.06
CA ASN A 15 24.29 -10.40 6.36
C ASN A 15 23.04 -9.98 7.15
N ILE A 16 22.66 -8.70 7.11
CA ILE A 16 21.42 -8.22 7.74
C ILE A 16 20.20 -8.85 7.09
N ALA A 17 20.15 -8.90 5.75
CA ALA A 17 19.05 -9.54 5.02
C ALA A 17 18.98 -11.05 5.32
N LYS A 18 20.11 -11.73 5.40
CA LYS A 18 20.19 -13.15 5.78
C LYS A 18 19.67 -13.39 7.19
N LEU A 19 20.15 -12.61 8.16
CA LEU A 19 19.75 -12.72 9.55
C LEU A 19 18.27 -12.41 9.74
N GLY A 20 17.78 -11.32 9.16
CA GLY A 20 16.37 -10.95 9.23
C GLY A 20 15.47 -12.01 8.62
N THR A 21 15.83 -12.55 7.45
CA THR A 21 15.11 -13.67 6.82
C THR A 21 15.06 -14.89 7.76
N ALA A 22 16.17 -15.24 8.40
CA ALA A 22 16.23 -16.36 9.34
C ALA A 22 15.35 -16.13 10.59
N ILE A 23 15.30 -14.90 11.11
CA ILE A 23 14.44 -14.54 12.24
C ILE A 23 12.96 -14.65 11.84
N ILE A 24 12.55 -14.15 10.68
CA ILE A 24 11.15 -14.28 10.23
C ILE A 24 10.78 -15.76 10.08
N ARG A 25 11.66 -16.56 9.47
CA ARG A 25 11.45 -18.01 9.37
C ARG A 25 11.24 -18.64 10.75
N PHE A 26 12.10 -18.32 11.72
CA PHE A 26 11.97 -18.81 13.09
C PHE A 26 10.63 -18.41 13.73
N ILE A 27 10.22 -17.15 13.56
CA ILE A 27 8.92 -16.65 14.04
C ILE A 27 7.77 -17.46 13.42
N VAL A 28 7.81 -17.72 12.12
CA VAL A 28 6.80 -18.51 11.41
C VAL A 28 6.75 -19.95 11.92
N ASP A 29 7.90 -20.60 12.05
CA ASP A 29 7.99 -21.99 12.50
C ASP A 29 7.49 -22.11 13.95
N ALA A 30 7.89 -21.18 14.82
CA ALA A 30 7.41 -21.13 16.21
C ALA A 30 5.91 -20.82 16.30
N THR A 31 5.38 -19.93 15.44
CA THR A 31 3.95 -19.61 15.37
C THR A 31 3.13 -20.80 14.89
N ALA A 32 3.61 -21.53 13.87
CA ALA A 32 2.96 -22.74 13.36
C ALA A 32 2.92 -23.86 14.41
N LEU A 33 3.93 -23.92 15.29
CA LEU A 33 3.98 -24.84 16.43
C LEU A 33 3.22 -24.31 17.66
N ASN A 34 2.51 -23.19 17.54
CA ASN A 34 1.75 -22.62 18.65
C ASN A 34 2.63 -22.34 19.88
N LEU A 35 3.85 -21.83 19.67
CA LEU A 35 4.80 -21.50 20.76
C LEU A 35 4.83 -20.00 21.10
N VAL A 36 4.11 -19.16 20.36
CA VAL A 36 4.32 -17.69 20.28
C VAL A 36 3.08 -16.89 20.69
N PHE A 37 2.20 -17.43 21.52
CA PHE A 37 0.87 -16.85 21.81
C PHE A 37 0.86 -15.41 22.34
N ASN A 38 1.87 -15.02 23.12
CA ASN A 38 1.88 -13.72 23.82
C ASN A 38 2.82 -12.67 23.21
N VAL A 39 3.43 -12.94 22.04
CA VAL A 39 4.38 -12.02 21.41
C VAL A 39 4.10 -11.78 19.92
N HIS A 40 2.92 -12.18 19.43
CA HIS A 40 2.49 -11.99 18.03
C HIS A 40 2.59 -10.54 17.56
N GLU A 41 2.21 -9.57 18.40
CA GLU A 41 2.32 -8.15 18.08
C GLU A 41 3.79 -7.72 17.85
N LYS A 42 4.71 -8.10 18.75
CA LYS A 42 6.15 -7.82 18.63
C LYS A 42 6.74 -8.51 17.40
N CYS A 43 6.30 -9.73 17.09
CA CYS A 43 6.68 -10.44 15.89
C CYS A 43 6.25 -9.70 14.62
N LEU A 44 4.98 -9.26 14.54
CA LEU A 44 4.48 -8.46 13.41
C LEU A 44 5.19 -7.11 13.30
N GLN A 45 5.51 -6.46 14.43
CA GLN A 45 6.27 -5.22 14.44
C GLN A 45 7.68 -5.41 13.89
N PHE A 46 8.37 -6.47 14.30
CA PHE A 46 9.67 -6.83 13.74
C PHE A 46 9.59 -7.10 12.24
N VAL A 47 8.62 -7.91 11.80
CA VAL A 47 8.44 -8.25 10.39
C VAL A 47 8.16 -7.00 9.56
N SER A 48 7.26 -6.14 10.01
CA SER A 48 6.94 -4.87 9.34
C SER A 48 8.18 -3.98 9.22
N ALA A 49 8.92 -3.76 10.31
CA ALA A 49 10.13 -2.93 10.29
C ALA A 49 11.22 -3.51 9.38
N TYR A 50 11.36 -4.83 9.34
CA TYR A 50 12.34 -5.48 8.48
C TYR A 50 11.93 -5.47 7.00
N LEU A 51 10.64 -5.65 6.67
CA LEU A 51 10.16 -5.49 5.29
C LEU A 51 10.33 -4.04 4.82
N HIS A 52 10.08 -3.06 5.70
CA HIS A 52 10.35 -1.65 5.43
C HIS A 52 11.84 -1.41 5.12
N PHE A 53 12.75 -2.04 5.88
CA PHE A 53 14.18 -2.03 5.60
C PHE A 53 14.49 -2.63 4.21
N LEU A 54 13.89 -3.76 3.84
CA LEU A 54 14.08 -4.36 2.51
C LEU A 54 13.55 -3.46 1.38
N ASN A 55 12.41 -2.80 1.59
CA ASN A 55 11.87 -1.81 0.67
C ASN A 55 12.84 -0.63 0.49
N SER A 56 13.35 -0.10 1.59
CA SER A 56 14.36 0.97 1.58
C SER A 56 15.66 0.54 0.89
N LEU A 57 16.08 -0.71 1.10
CA LEU A 57 17.24 -1.31 0.44
C LEU A 57 17.04 -1.33 -1.07
N LEU A 58 15.92 -1.88 -1.56
CA LEU A 58 15.60 -1.90 -2.99
C LEU A 58 15.57 -0.50 -3.62
N ARG A 59 15.00 0.49 -2.93
CA ARG A 59 14.96 1.88 -3.42
C ARG A 59 16.34 2.51 -3.53
N ARG A 60 17.24 2.25 -2.59
CA ARG A 60 18.61 2.78 -2.60
C ARG A 60 19.48 2.15 -3.69
N HIS A 61 19.26 0.88 -4.02
CA HIS A 61 20.13 0.15 -4.94
C HIS A 61 19.69 0.21 -6.41
N SER A 62 18.52 0.78 -6.75
CA SER A 62 18.04 0.88 -8.13
C SER A 62 18.81 1.85 -9.02
N GLY A 63 19.64 2.73 -8.46
CA GLY A 63 20.51 3.66 -9.20
C GLY A 63 21.87 3.07 -9.61
N LEU A 64 22.19 1.84 -9.17
CA LEU A 64 23.52 1.24 -9.27
C LEU A 64 23.56 0.04 -10.22
N ASN A 65 22.79 0.10 -11.32
CA ASN A 65 22.73 -0.93 -12.37
C ASN A 65 24.09 -1.27 -13.03
N LYS A 66 25.18 -0.57 -12.69
CA LYS A 66 26.52 -0.81 -13.23
C LYS A 66 27.59 -1.19 -12.19
N GLN A 67 27.30 -1.13 -10.87
CA GLN A 67 28.36 -1.20 -9.85
C GLN A 67 28.36 -2.47 -8.98
N PHE A 68 27.28 -3.26 -9.01
CA PHE A 68 27.20 -4.50 -8.22
C PHE A 68 27.59 -5.75 -9.00
N LYS A 69 28.32 -6.64 -8.33
CA LYS A 69 28.57 -8.00 -8.82
C LYS A 69 27.24 -8.76 -8.89
N ASP A 70 26.96 -9.39 -10.02
CA ASP A 70 25.71 -10.12 -10.30
C ASP A 70 25.33 -11.11 -9.19
N ASP A 71 26.33 -11.71 -8.54
CA ASP A 71 26.18 -12.63 -7.41
C ASP A 71 25.50 -11.99 -6.18
N TYR A 72 25.87 -10.76 -5.82
CA TYR A 72 25.31 -10.06 -4.66
C TYR A 72 23.83 -9.72 -4.88
N ARG A 73 23.49 -9.27 -6.09
CA ARG A 73 22.11 -8.96 -6.47
C ARG A 73 21.23 -10.21 -6.39
N LYS A 74 21.71 -11.36 -6.88
CA LYS A 74 21.01 -12.64 -6.78
C LYS A 74 20.79 -13.05 -5.32
N GLU A 75 21.79 -12.85 -4.47
CA GLU A 75 21.69 -13.16 -3.03
C GLU A 75 20.63 -12.30 -2.34
N VAL A 76 20.65 -10.97 -2.54
CA VAL A 76 19.65 -10.05 -1.97
C VAL A 76 18.24 -10.37 -2.46
N LEU A 77 18.07 -10.69 -3.75
CA LEU A 77 16.78 -11.10 -4.31
C LEU A 77 16.26 -12.40 -3.70
N LEU A 78 17.15 -13.36 -3.43
CA LEU A 78 16.79 -14.60 -2.73
C LEU A 78 16.26 -14.31 -1.33
N TYR A 79 16.90 -13.40 -0.59
CA TYR A 79 16.45 -13.00 0.75
C TYR A 79 15.13 -12.23 0.72
N ILE A 80 14.93 -11.34 -0.25
CA ILE A 80 13.65 -10.64 -0.45
C ILE A 80 12.53 -11.65 -0.70
N ARG A 81 12.73 -12.58 -1.65
CA ARG A 81 11.74 -13.60 -1.99
C ARG A 81 11.41 -14.51 -0.79
N SER A 82 12.44 -14.92 -0.06
CA SER A 82 12.28 -15.75 1.13
C SER A 82 11.54 -15.00 2.25
N SER A 83 11.95 -13.77 2.53
CA SER A 83 11.32 -12.90 3.54
C SER A 83 9.86 -12.63 3.22
N PHE A 84 9.56 -12.34 1.94
CA PHE A 84 8.20 -12.16 1.45
C PHE A 84 7.35 -13.40 1.70
N THR A 85 7.87 -14.58 1.37
CA THR A 85 7.16 -15.85 1.57
C THR A 85 6.86 -16.10 3.05
N TYR A 86 7.85 -15.93 3.92
CA TYR A 86 7.66 -16.15 5.36
C TYR A 86 6.73 -15.12 5.98
N ALA A 87 6.80 -13.85 5.58
CA ALA A 87 5.88 -12.82 6.07
C ALA A 87 4.43 -13.07 5.61
N ALA A 88 4.21 -13.46 4.35
CA ALA A 88 2.88 -13.83 3.86
C ALA A 88 2.33 -15.06 4.59
N LYS A 89 3.17 -16.08 4.82
CA LYS A 89 2.80 -17.26 5.61
C LYS A 89 2.47 -16.90 7.06
N LEU A 90 3.22 -15.98 7.68
CA LEU A 90 2.92 -15.51 9.04
C LEU A 90 1.54 -14.85 9.11
N LEU A 91 1.22 -13.97 8.16
CA LEU A 91 -0.10 -13.34 8.08
C LEU A 91 -1.21 -14.37 7.98
N ASN A 92 -1.08 -15.34 7.07
CA ASN A 92 -2.06 -16.42 6.92
C ASN A 92 -2.23 -17.23 8.22
N LEU A 93 -1.14 -17.62 8.88
CA LEU A 93 -1.21 -18.36 10.15
C LEU A 93 -1.90 -17.56 11.27
N LEU A 94 -1.60 -16.26 11.38
CA LEU A 94 -2.20 -15.42 12.41
C LEU A 94 -3.67 -15.16 12.14
N LEU A 95 -4.07 -14.98 10.89
CA LEU A 95 -5.48 -14.82 10.52
C LEU A 95 -6.29 -16.10 10.75
N LEU A 96 -5.68 -17.28 10.58
CA LEU A 96 -6.34 -18.56 10.87
C LEU A 96 -6.54 -18.83 12.36
N ASN A 97 -5.61 -18.36 13.20
CA ASN A 97 -5.56 -18.70 14.63
C ASN A 97 -6.05 -17.59 15.57
N SER A 98 -6.43 -16.41 15.07
CA SER A 98 -6.69 -15.23 15.91
C SER A 98 -8.15 -15.10 16.36
N SER A 99 -8.31 -14.87 17.66
CA SER A 99 -9.33 -13.98 18.23
C SER A 99 -8.90 -12.52 17.99
N ASN A 100 -9.83 -11.62 17.65
CA ASN A 100 -9.73 -10.21 17.18
C ASN A 100 -8.55 -9.29 17.59
N LEU A 101 -7.69 -9.64 18.54
CA LEU A 101 -6.68 -8.79 19.22
C LEU A 101 -5.33 -8.62 18.48
N VAL A 102 -5.07 -9.33 17.38
CA VAL A 102 -3.74 -9.31 16.68
C VAL A 102 -3.77 -8.41 15.42
N LEU A 103 -4.89 -7.75 15.15
CA LEU A 103 -5.25 -7.25 13.83
C LEU A 103 -4.44 -6.03 13.34
N PRO A 104 -4.24 -4.92 14.08
CA PRO A 104 -3.70 -3.67 13.52
C PRO A 104 -2.29 -3.81 12.94
N LYS A 105 -1.45 -4.63 13.57
CA LYS A 105 -0.08 -4.82 13.08
C LYS A 105 -0.02 -5.71 11.83
N ALA A 106 -1.07 -6.49 11.55
CA ALA A 106 -1.22 -7.21 10.30
C ALA A 106 -1.38 -6.24 9.11
N SER A 107 -2.09 -5.11 9.28
CA SER A 107 -2.22 -4.03 8.27
C SER A 107 -0.86 -3.44 7.88
N SER A 108 0.03 -3.26 8.86
CA SER A 108 1.39 -2.79 8.60
C SER A 108 2.16 -3.79 7.73
N VAL A 109 2.14 -5.08 8.07
CA VAL A 109 2.86 -6.11 7.31
C VAL A 109 2.27 -6.28 5.91
N ALA A 110 0.94 -6.30 5.77
CA ALA A 110 0.26 -6.38 4.48
C ALA A 110 0.62 -5.19 3.57
N GLY A 111 0.66 -3.98 4.14
CA GLY A 111 1.13 -2.78 3.44
C GLY A 111 2.57 -2.90 2.94
N GLU A 112 3.48 -3.36 3.79
CA GLU A 112 4.89 -3.54 3.43
C GLU A 112 5.10 -4.62 2.35
N LEU A 113 4.28 -5.67 2.34
CA LEU A 113 4.28 -6.69 1.28
C LEU A 113 3.83 -6.10 -0.07
N LEU A 114 2.77 -5.28 -0.09
CA LEU A 114 2.34 -4.57 -1.30
C LEU A 114 3.39 -3.58 -1.78
N ASP A 115 3.99 -2.82 -0.86
CA ASP A 115 5.10 -1.91 -1.16
C ASP A 115 6.29 -2.65 -1.76
N LEU A 116 6.56 -3.88 -1.31
CA LEU A 116 7.65 -4.72 -1.82
C LEU A 116 7.40 -5.20 -3.24
N ILE A 117 6.15 -5.57 -3.58
CA ILE A 117 5.77 -5.91 -4.96
C ILE A 117 5.89 -4.66 -5.85
N ALA A 118 5.29 -3.54 -5.43
CA ALA A 118 5.31 -2.28 -6.19
C ALA A 118 6.73 -1.78 -6.42
N THR A 119 7.54 -1.73 -5.36
CA THR A 119 8.96 -1.31 -5.42
C THR A 119 9.76 -2.26 -6.29
N THR A 120 9.55 -3.58 -6.20
CA THR A 120 10.22 -4.58 -7.04
C THR A 120 9.91 -4.35 -8.52
N GLU A 121 8.66 -4.06 -8.87
CA GLU A 121 8.30 -3.80 -10.26
C GLU A 121 8.94 -2.52 -10.78
N VAL A 122 8.83 -1.43 -10.01
CA VAL A 122 9.34 -0.11 -10.40
C VAL A 122 10.87 -0.09 -10.46
N LYS A 123 11.56 -0.83 -9.59
CA LYS A 123 13.03 -0.76 -9.46
C LYS A 123 13.78 -1.88 -10.15
N LEU A 124 13.15 -3.02 -10.42
CA LEU A 124 13.83 -4.19 -10.99
C LEU A 124 13.21 -4.60 -12.31
N SER A 125 12.03 -5.23 -12.28
CA SER A 125 11.27 -5.61 -13.47
C SER A 125 9.91 -6.19 -13.10
N SER A 126 8.99 -6.19 -14.06
CA SER A 126 7.71 -6.89 -13.94
C SER A 126 7.87 -8.41 -13.75
N SER A 127 8.95 -9.02 -14.27
CA SER A 127 9.20 -10.46 -14.07
C SER A 127 9.56 -10.82 -12.63
N TYR A 128 10.30 -9.97 -11.91
CA TYR A 128 10.57 -10.18 -10.49
C TYR A 128 9.32 -9.94 -9.64
N ALA A 129 8.53 -8.91 -9.97
CA ALA A 129 7.26 -8.66 -9.31
C ALA A 129 6.29 -9.85 -9.49
N ALA A 130 6.24 -10.46 -10.68
CA ALA A 130 5.40 -11.62 -10.98
C ALA A 130 5.76 -12.83 -10.11
N GLN A 131 7.04 -13.02 -9.79
CA GLN A 131 7.44 -14.05 -8.84
C GLN A 131 6.89 -13.80 -7.45
N LEU A 132 6.90 -12.55 -6.96
CA LEU A 132 6.32 -12.20 -5.66
C LEU A 132 4.79 -12.37 -5.66
N VAL A 133 4.12 -11.90 -6.72
CA VAL A 133 2.66 -12.08 -6.88
C VAL A 133 2.26 -13.56 -6.88
N ASN A 134 3.02 -14.41 -7.57
CA ASN A 134 2.75 -15.85 -7.60
C ASN A 134 2.86 -16.50 -6.21
N LEU A 135 3.70 -15.97 -5.31
CA LEU A 135 3.85 -16.48 -3.95
C LEU A 135 2.65 -16.12 -3.05
N ILE A 136 1.98 -15.00 -3.30
CA ILE A 136 0.84 -14.55 -2.49
C ILE A 136 -0.52 -14.84 -3.12
N LYS A 137 -0.56 -15.32 -4.37
CA LYS A 137 -1.81 -15.58 -5.10
C LYS A 137 -2.80 -16.46 -4.32
N GLY A 138 -2.30 -17.47 -3.60
CA GLY A 138 -3.11 -18.36 -2.75
C GLY A 138 -3.59 -17.73 -1.43
N TRP A 139 -2.93 -16.65 -0.98
CA TRP A 139 -3.22 -15.92 0.27
C TRP A 139 -3.73 -14.51 0.00
N LEU A 140 -4.22 -14.23 -1.22
CA LEU A 140 -4.69 -12.90 -1.58
C LEU A 140 -5.89 -12.44 -0.72
N PRO A 141 -6.89 -13.29 -0.42
CA PRO A 141 -7.95 -12.93 0.52
C PRO A 141 -7.41 -12.59 1.92
N ASP A 142 -6.46 -13.37 2.42
CA ASP A 142 -5.83 -13.13 3.73
C ASP A 142 -5.04 -11.82 3.73
N LEU A 143 -4.35 -11.50 2.64
CA LEU A 143 -3.67 -10.21 2.49
C LEU A 143 -4.67 -9.05 2.54
N VAL A 144 -5.82 -9.17 1.88
CA VAL A 144 -6.89 -8.14 1.92
C VAL A 144 -7.40 -7.97 3.35
N LEU A 145 -7.74 -9.07 4.03
CA LEU A 145 -8.22 -9.03 5.42
C LEU A 145 -7.17 -8.46 6.37
N ALA A 146 -5.90 -8.86 6.21
CA ALA A 146 -4.79 -8.27 6.95
C ALA A 146 -4.65 -6.78 6.65
N LEU A 147 -4.82 -6.34 5.41
CA LEU A 147 -4.69 -4.93 5.05
C LEU A 147 -5.76 -4.06 5.73
N VAL A 148 -6.99 -4.55 5.83
CA VAL A 148 -8.11 -3.81 6.44
C VAL A 148 -8.28 -4.05 7.94
N SER A 149 -7.48 -4.95 8.53
CA SER A 149 -7.55 -5.36 9.93
C SER A 149 -7.57 -4.21 10.96
N GLU A 150 -6.72 -3.20 10.76
CA GLU A 150 -6.61 -2.01 11.61
C GLU A 150 -7.93 -1.24 11.75
N TYR A 151 -8.79 -1.33 10.73
CA TYR A 151 -10.06 -0.64 10.71
C TYR A 151 -11.15 -1.34 11.53
N TYR A 152 -11.09 -2.66 11.69
CA TYR A 152 -12.08 -3.39 12.49
C TYR A 152 -12.00 -3.03 13.98
N GLU A 153 -10.80 -2.79 14.50
CA GLU A 153 -10.64 -2.29 15.87
C GLU A 153 -11.18 -0.87 16.03
N LEU A 154 -10.94 0.00 15.03
CA LEU A 154 -11.48 1.36 15.04
C LEU A 154 -13.02 1.37 15.04
N ALA A 155 -13.68 0.39 14.41
CA ALA A 155 -15.13 0.26 14.41
C ALA A 155 -15.69 -0.24 15.75
N GLU A 156 -15.01 -1.17 16.44
CA GLU A 156 -15.44 -1.64 17.77
C GLU A 156 -15.25 -0.57 18.86
N VAL A 157 -14.14 0.17 18.83
CA VAL A 157 -13.86 1.25 19.79
C VAL A 157 -14.84 2.43 19.63
N GLN A 158 -15.34 2.68 18.42
CA GLN A 158 -16.22 3.82 18.13
C GLN A 158 -17.68 3.65 18.55
N ASN A 159 -18.10 2.47 19.01
CA ASN A 159 -19.41 2.29 19.67
C ASN A 159 -19.46 2.91 21.07
N GLU A 160 -18.31 3.28 21.67
CA GLU A 160 -18.24 3.96 22.97
C GLU A 160 -17.50 5.31 22.85
N LYS A 161 -18.23 6.33 22.41
CA LYS A 161 -17.84 7.75 22.37
C LYS A 161 -16.80 8.11 21.31
N VAL A 162 -17.13 9.14 20.54
CA VAL A 162 -16.27 9.79 19.54
C VAL A 162 -15.16 10.56 20.26
N PRO A 163 -13.89 10.21 20.01
CA PRO A 163 -12.92 11.25 19.72
C PRO A 163 -12.22 11.03 18.39
N ASN A 164 -11.82 12.14 17.77
CA ASN A 164 -11.04 12.27 16.55
C ASN A 164 -9.68 11.53 16.64
N MET A 165 -9.70 10.20 16.56
CA MET A 165 -8.50 9.38 16.51
C MET A 165 -8.44 8.68 15.16
N VAL A 166 -8.18 9.47 14.12
CA VAL A 166 -7.42 8.94 12.96
C VAL A 166 -6.03 8.62 13.53
N PRO A 167 -5.40 7.48 13.20
CA PRO A 167 -4.10 7.15 13.75
C PRO A 167 -3.11 8.27 13.45
N ASN A 168 -2.78 9.06 14.47
CA ASN A 168 -1.70 10.08 14.45
C ASN A 168 -0.31 9.42 14.51
N GLY A 169 -0.21 8.12 14.23
CA GLY A 169 1.06 7.43 14.12
C GLY A 169 1.57 7.56 12.69
N SER A 170 2.33 8.62 12.41
CA SER A 170 3.30 8.72 11.30
C SER A 170 2.97 7.77 10.13
N GLN A 171 1.90 8.07 9.39
CA GLN A 171 1.47 7.21 8.30
C GLN A 171 2.44 7.44 7.15
N ASP A 172 3.56 6.70 7.19
CA ASP A 172 4.52 6.67 6.11
C ASP A 172 3.75 6.40 4.83
N PHE A 173 3.97 7.28 3.87
CA PHE A 173 3.30 7.25 2.58
C PHE A 173 3.62 5.92 1.90
N ARG A 174 2.59 5.08 1.73
CA ARG A 174 2.73 3.73 1.19
C ARG A 174 2.94 3.82 -0.33
N VAL A 175 4.04 3.27 -0.81
CA VAL A 175 4.38 3.37 -2.25
C VAL A 175 3.45 2.59 -3.14
N TRP A 176 2.86 1.51 -2.65
CA TRP A 176 1.89 0.75 -3.42
C TRP A 176 0.66 1.60 -3.78
N LEU A 177 0.25 2.52 -2.91
CA LEU A 177 -0.83 3.48 -3.17
C LEU A 177 -0.43 4.54 -4.18
N GLU A 178 0.79 5.07 -4.06
CA GLU A 178 1.34 5.97 -5.08
C GLU A 178 1.33 5.34 -6.48
N VAL A 179 1.76 4.08 -6.57
CA VAL A 179 1.78 3.32 -7.82
C VAL A 179 0.37 3.09 -8.34
N VAL A 180 -0.62 2.79 -7.47
CA VAL A 180 -2.04 2.71 -7.87
C VAL A 180 -2.51 4.03 -8.49
N ALA A 181 -2.31 5.15 -7.81
CA ALA A 181 -2.75 6.46 -8.30
C ALA A 181 -2.10 6.81 -9.66
N LYS A 182 -0.80 6.57 -9.80
CA LYS A 182 -0.08 6.82 -11.07
C LYS A 182 -0.55 5.92 -12.20
N LEU A 183 -0.82 4.64 -11.92
CA LEU A 183 -1.35 3.71 -12.91
C LEU A 183 -2.74 4.14 -13.41
N GLU A 184 -3.59 4.60 -12.50
CA GLU A 184 -4.94 5.08 -12.85
C GLU A 184 -4.88 6.35 -13.71
N LEU A 185 -4.06 7.34 -13.31
CA LEU A 185 -3.87 8.54 -14.12
C LEU A 185 -3.34 8.21 -15.51
N LYS A 186 -2.37 7.30 -15.60
CA LYS A 186 -1.83 6.87 -16.89
C LYS A 186 -2.91 6.25 -17.77
N GLU A 187 -3.74 5.35 -17.23
CA GLU A 187 -4.84 4.73 -17.99
C GLU A 187 -5.91 5.74 -18.40
N HIS A 188 -6.20 6.73 -17.55
CA HIS A 188 -7.22 7.74 -17.81
C HIS A 188 -6.77 8.81 -18.82
N PHE A 189 -5.48 9.16 -18.82
CA PHE A 189 -4.91 10.23 -19.66
C PHE A 189 -3.99 9.71 -20.79
N GLU A 190 -3.95 8.40 -21.05
CA GLU A 190 -3.16 7.79 -22.14
C GLU A 190 -3.54 8.30 -23.56
N GLY A 191 -4.55 9.18 -23.69
CA GLY A 191 -4.93 9.90 -24.92
C GLY A 191 -4.75 11.43 -24.91
N GLU A 192 -4.38 12.06 -23.79
CA GLU A 192 -4.14 13.50 -23.71
C GLU A 192 -2.63 13.76 -23.69
N HIS A 193 -2.06 14.16 -24.84
CA HIS A 193 -0.67 14.59 -24.94
C HIS A 193 -0.46 15.87 -24.10
N ASP A 194 -0.02 15.70 -22.86
CA ASP A 194 0.53 16.79 -22.04
C ASP A 194 2.00 16.48 -21.73
N GLU A 195 2.92 17.21 -22.37
CA GLU A 195 4.37 16.96 -22.32
C GLU A 195 4.99 17.27 -20.94
N ASP A 196 4.25 17.85 -20.00
CA ASP A 196 4.78 18.30 -18.70
C ASP A 196 4.39 17.42 -17.49
N ALA A 197 3.58 16.36 -17.65
CA ALA A 197 2.90 15.72 -16.52
C ALA A 197 3.58 14.50 -15.88
N LEU A 198 4.70 13.98 -16.41
CA LEU A 198 5.32 12.79 -15.82
C LEU A 198 6.83 12.91 -15.76
N HIS A 199 7.33 13.42 -14.64
CA HIS A 199 8.65 13.00 -14.17
C HIS A 199 8.64 11.48 -14.12
N ARG A 200 9.27 10.89 -15.15
CA ARG A 200 9.38 9.47 -15.44
C ARG A 200 9.71 8.68 -14.18
N VAL A 201 8.68 8.20 -13.49
CA VAL A 201 8.70 6.81 -13.09
C VAL A 201 8.47 6.07 -14.39
N ASP A 202 9.56 5.69 -15.05
CA ASP A 202 9.53 4.57 -15.99
C ASP A 202 9.03 3.38 -15.17
N ILE A 203 7.71 3.24 -15.02
CA ILE A 203 7.07 2.00 -14.61
C ILE A 203 7.41 1.07 -15.77
N ALA A 204 8.52 0.35 -15.61
CA ALA A 204 9.24 -0.30 -16.69
C ALA A 204 8.28 -1.06 -17.63
N GLY A 205 8.28 -0.64 -18.90
CA GLY A 205 7.58 -1.30 -19.99
C GLY A 205 6.34 -0.54 -20.46
N SER A 206 6.50 0.24 -21.52
CA SER A 206 5.42 0.41 -22.49
C SER A 206 4.99 -0.99 -23.00
N GLU A 207 3.69 -1.14 -23.24
CA GLU A 207 3.04 -2.24 -23.97
C GLU A 207 2.95 -3.64 -23.31
N GLY A 208 3.54 -3.87 -22.14
CA GLY A 208 3.35 -5.11 -21.36
C GLY A 208 2.50 -4.88 -20.11
N ALA A 209 1.35 -5.57 -19.98
CA ALA A 209 0.46 -5.40 -18.84
C ALA A 209 1.18 -5.56 -17.48
N CYS A 210 1.36 -4.43 -16.78
CA CYS A 210 2.00 -4.29 -15.48
C CYS A 210 1.47 -5.34 -14.49
N THR A 211 2.39 -6.05 -13.84
CA THR A 211 2.07 -7.17 -12.95
C THR A 211 1.32 -6.68 -11.71
N PHE A 212 1.77 -5.58 -11.12
CA PHE A 212 1.13 -4.94 -10.00
C PHE A 212 -0.25 -4.41 -10.39
N LYS A 213 -0.43 -3.85 -11.59
CA LYS A 213 -1.77 -3.50 -12.11
C LYS A 213 -2.70 -4.72 -12.11
N LYS A 214 -2.25 -5.88 -12.59
CA LYS A 214 -3.03 -7.13 -12.55
C LYS A 214 -3.36 -7.57 -11.12
N LEU A 215 -2.41 -7.44 -10.19
CA LEU A 215 -2.66 -7.72 -8.76
C LEU A 215 -3.75 -6.80 -8.20
N ILE A 216 -3.67 -5.49 -8.46
CA ILE A 216 -4.69 -4.52 -8.04
C ILE A 216 -6.05 -4.86 -8.66
N SER A 217 -6.11 -5.24 -9.94
CA SER A 217 -7.36 -5.72 -10.56
C SER A 217 -7.94 -6.93 -9.83
N LEU A 218 -7.11 -7.90 -9.42
CA LEU A 218 -7.58 -9.05 -8.64
C LEU A 218 -8.07 -8.63 -7.25
N LEU A 219 -7.38 -7.70 -6.58
CA LEU A 219 -7.80 -7.15 -5.30
C LEU A 219 -9.16 -6.45 -5.43
N VAL A 220 -9.36 -5.62 -6.45
CA VAL A 220 -10.63 -4.94 -6.74
C VAL A 220 -11.75 -5.96 -6.95
N VAL A 221 -11.50 -7.04 -7.70
CA VAL A 221 -12.49 -8.11 -7.89
C VAL A 221 -12.86 -8.79 -6.57
N LEU A 222 -11.89 -9.04 -5.69
CA LEU A 222 -12.14 -9.61 -4.37
C LEU A 222 -12.94 -8.66 -3.48
N LEU A 223 -12.60 -7.37 -3.48
CA LEU A 223 -13.29 -6.35 -2.70
C LEU A 223 -14.75 -6.19 -3.15
N LYS A 224 -15.01 -6.17 -4.47
CA LYS A 224 -16.36 -6.06 -5.03
C LYS A 224 -17.25 -7.28 -4.77
N LYS A 225 -16.65 -8.47 -4.65
CA LYS A 225 -17.38 -9.73 -4.40
C LYS A 225 -17.43 -10.12 -2.92
N GLY A 226 -16.65 -9.44 -2.08
CA GLY A 226 -16.46 -9.77 -0.67
C GLY A 226 -17.48 -9.10 0.25
N ASP A 227 -17.14 -9.07 1.53
CA ASP A 227 -17.93 -8.41 2.57
C ASP A 227 -17.88 -6.87 2.40
N ALA A 228 -19.04 -6.21 2.47
CA ALA A 228 -19.16 -4.76 2.35
C ALA A 228 -18.32 -4.00 3.40
N LYS A 229 -18.12 -4.55 4.59
CA LYS A 229 -17.25 -3.96 5.64
C LYS A 229 -15.78 -3.98 5.23
N VAL A 230 -15.32 -5.03 4.53
CA VAL A 230 -13.96 -5.09 3.99
C VAL A 230 -13.77 -4.01 2.93
N LEU A 231 -14.76 -3.84 2.05
CA LEU A 231 -14.74 -2.79 1.03
C LEU A 231 -14.75 -1.39 1.66
N GLU A 232 -15.62 -1.13 2.64
CA GLU A 232 -15.67 0.13 3.38
C GLU A 232 -14.30 0.46 4.02
N ALA A 233 -13.71 -0.52 4.71
CA ALA A 233 -12.41 -0.38 5.33
C ALA A 233 -11.31 -0.04 4.32
N PHE A 234 -11.32 -0.70 3.16
CA PHE A 234 -10.37 -0.44 2.09
C PHE A 234 -10.53 0.97 1.52
N ILE A 235 -11.77 1.44 1.31
CA ILE A 235 -12.05 2.81 0.87
C ILE A 235 -11.47 3.81 1.87
N ILE A 236 -11.61 3.56 3.17
CA ILE A 236 -11.08 4.44 4.21
C ILE A 236 -9.54 4.51 4.19
N ILE A 237 -8.85 3.43 3.84
CA ILE A 237 -7.39 3.45 3.60
C ILE A 237 -7.05 4.42 2.45
N ILE A 238 -7.79 4.36 1.34
CA ILE A 238 -7.60 5.27 0.21
C ILE A 238 -7.90 6.71 0.63
N MET A 239 -8.99 6.95 1.35
CA MET A 239 -9.37 8.29 1.81
C MET A 239 -8.40 8.87 2.84
N SER A 240 -7.81 8.04 3.70
CA SER A 240 -6.72 8.48 4.57
C SER A 240 -5.50 8.92 3.78
N SER A 241 -5.17 8.16 2.73
CA SER A 241 -4.03 8.47 1.87
C SER A 241 -4.28 9.70 1.00
N LEU A 242 -5.52 9.94 0.58
CA LEU A 242 -5.97 11.16 -0.09
C LEU A 242 -5.69 12.39 0.79
N ARG A 243 -6.08 12.37 2.06
CA ARG A 243 -5.82 13.49 2.99
C ARG A 243 -4.32 13.77 3.14
N THR A 244 -3.53 12.71 3.28
CA THR A 244 -2.07 12.83 3.38
C THR A 244 -1.44 13.46 2.14
N VAL A 245 -1.93 13.17 0.92
CA VAL A 245 -1.41 13.81 -0.30
C VAL A 245 -1.94 15.22 -0.52
N LEU A 246 -3.14 15.53 -0.02
CA LEU A 246 -3.67 16.90 0.00
C LEU A 246 -2.80 17.79 0.90
N ASP A 247 -2.45 17.34 2.11
CA ASP A 247 -1.53 18.06 3.01
C ASP A 247 -0.16 18.33 2.37
N ARG A 248 0.29 17.42 1.50
CA ARG A 248 1.57 17.54 0.77
C ARG A 248 1.45 18.33 -0.54
N LYS A 249 0.25 18.78 -0.90
CA LYS A 249 -0.05 19.47 -2.16
C LYS A 249 0.27 18.63 -3.40
N GLU A 250 0.22 17.30 -3.26
CA GLU A 250 0.47 16.33 -4.33
C GLU A 250 -0.85 16.07 -5.11
N TYR A 251 -1.43 17.12 -5.69
CA TYR A 251 -2.78 17.08 -6.29
C TYR A 251 -2.94 16.11 -7.46
N GLY A 252 -1.84 15.78 -8.15
CA GLY A 252 -1.85 14.72 -9.16
C GLY A 252 -2.18 13.37 -8.55
N LEU A 253 -1.56 13.02 -7.42
CA LEU A 253 -1.84 11.75 -6.72
C LEU A 253 -3.24 11.76 -6.09
N ALA A 254 -3.68 12.91 -5.57
CA ALA A 254 -5.05 13.08 -5.08
C ALA A 254 -6.08 12.74 -6.17
N LEU A 255 -5.87 13.25 -7.40
CA LEU A 255 -6.71 12.94 -8.56
C LEU A 255 -6.68 11.45 -8.91
N GLY A 256 -5.50 10.82 -8.90
CA GLY A 256 -5.37 9.38 -9.16
C GLY A 256 -6.12 8.51 -8.16
N TYR A 257 -6.13 8.87 -6.87
CA TYR A 257 -6.90 8.15 -5.85
C TYR A 257 -8.40 8.26 -6.06
N ILE A 258 -8.91 9.45 -6.39
CA ILE A 258 -10.33 9.65 -6.63
C ILE A 258 -10.76 8.90 -7.90
N TYR A 259 -10.01 8.98 -8.99
CA TYR A 259 -10.33 8.19 -10.17
C TYR A 259 -10.32 6.69 -9.90
N PHE A 260 -9.38 6.20 -9.09
CA PHE A 260 -9.38 4.80 -8.72
C PHE A 260 -10.66 4.41 -7.96
N LEU A 261 -11.11 5.25 -7.03
CA LEU A 261 -12.38 5.05 -6.31
C LEU A 261 -13.59 5.08 -7.25
N CYS A 262 -13.69 6.10 -8.12
CA CYS A 262 -14.82 6.25 -9.05
C CYS A 262 -14.86 5.11 -10.07
N VAL A 263 -13.75 4.85 -10.77
CA VAL A 263 -13.72 3.96 -11.93
C VAL A 263 -13.59 2.50 -11.52
N LYS A 264 -12.68 2.18 -10.59
CA LYS A 264 -12.41 0.78 -10.24
C LYS A 264 -13.35 0.27 -9.16
N LEU A 265 -13.83 1.14 -8.27
CA LEU A 265 -14.69 0.77 -7.14
C LEU A 265 -16.16 1.22 -7.27
N ASP A 266 -16.58 1.70 -8.44
CA ASP A 266 -17.93 2.05 -8.97
C ASP A 266 -19.21 1.66 -8.16
N ASN A 267 -19.23 0.50 -7.48
CA ASN A 267 -20.29 0.13 -6.52
C ASN A 267 -20.16 0.85 -5.15
N CYS A 268 -19.42 1.95 -5.07
CA CYS A 268 -19.38 2.78 -3.87
C CYS A 268 -20.79 3.23 -3.49
N GLU A 269 -21.72 3.42 -4.44
CA GLU A 269 -23.09 3.86 -4.14
C GLU A 269 -23.85 2.90 -3.21
N ASP A 270 -23.72 1.59 -3.38
CA ASP A 270 -24.41 0.60 -2.53
C ASP A 270 -23.81 0.58 -1.11
N VAL A 271 -22.49 0.73 -1.01
CA VAL A 271 -21.78 0.86 0.28
C VAL A 271 -22.10 2.20 0.95
N VAL A 272 -22.20 3.28 0.18
CA VAL A 272 -22.59 4.61 0.66
C VAL A 272 -24.05 4.62 1.14
N ARG A 273 -24.93 3.84 0.51
CA ARG A 273 -26.36 3.72 0.87
C ARG A 273 -26.62 2.87 2.12
N GLY A 274 -25.66 2.04 2.55
CA GLY A 274 -25.75 1.27 3.80
C GLY A 274 -25.44 2.10 5.06
N GLU A 275 -25.46 1.48 6.23
CA GLU A 275 -25.15 2.11 7.54
C GLU A 275 -23.64 2.42 7.74
N HIS A 276 -22.90 2.67 6.65
CA HIS A 276 -21.44 2.83 6.61
C HIS A 276 -21.00 4.25 7.02
N ARG A 277 -21.33 4.61 8.28
CA ARG A 277 -21.12 5.94 8.88
C ARG A 277 -19.66 6.41 8.83
N LEU A 278 -18.72 5.48 8.93
CA LEU A 278 -17.29 5.80 9.02
C LEU A 278 -16.74 6.22 7.66
N MET A 279 -17.11 5.51 6.58
CA MET A 279 -16.76 5.93 5.23
C MET A 279 -17.34 7.30 4.89
N LEU A 280 -18.62 7.55 5.19
CA LEU A 280 -19.26 8.86 4.99
C LEU A 280 -18.53 9.96 5.76
N SER A 281 -18.15 9.71 7.02
CA SER A 281 -17.39 10.67 7.82
C SER A 281 -16.00 10.97 7.22
N SER A 282 -15.33 9.95 6.66
CA SER A 282 -14.02 10.06 6.03
C SER A 282 -14.10 10.86 4.73
N ILE A 283 -15.15 10.62 3.93
CA ILE A 283 -15.49 11.37 2.73
C ILE A 283 -15.73 12.85 3.05
N LYS A 284 -16.60 13.15 4.01
CA LYS A 284 -16.92 14.53 4.41
C LYS A 284 -15.68 15.28 4.89
N LYS A 285 -14.80 14.62 5.65
CA LYS A 285 -13.51 15.20 6.08
C LYS A 285 -12.63 15.55 4.88
N SER A 286 -12.48 14.63 3.92
CA SER A 286 -11.69 14.88 2.71
C SER A 286 -12.29 15.97 1.83
N TYR A 287 -13.62 16.01 1.69
CA TYR A 287 -14.31 17.07 0.96
C TYR A 287 -14.05 18.46 1.56
N ASN A 288 -14.23 18.60 2.88
CA ASN A 288 -13.94 19.86 3.57
C ASN A 288 -12.46 20.28 3.41
N GLN A 289 -11.53 19.33 3.42
CA GLN A 289 -10.12 19.62 3.19
C GLN A 289 -9.86 20.11 1.76
N ILE A 290 -10.52 19.52 0.76
CA ILE A 290 -10.44 19.97 -0.63
C ILE A 290 -10.98 21.40 -0.78
N GLU A 291 -12.09 21.73 -0.13
CA GLU A 291 -12.63 23.11 -0.15
C GLU A 291 -11.67 24.11 0.49
N ASN A 292 -11.12 23.77 1.66
CA ASN A 292 -10.12 24.62 2.32
C ASN A 292 -8.87 24.81 1.44
N GLU A 293 -8.38 23.78 0.76
CA GLU A 293 -7.23 23.90 -0.15
C GLU A 293 -7.57 24.76 -1.38
N LEU A 294 -8.78 24.64 -1.94
CA LEU A 294 -9.25 25.51 -3.04
C LEU A 294 -9.31 26.99 -2.64
N GLU A 295 -9.76 27.30 -1.42
CA GLU A 295 -9.81 28.68 -0.92
C GLU A 295 -8.43 29.27 -0.68
N ASN A 296 -7.45 28.45 -0.28
CA ASN A 296 -6.09 28.86 0.06
C ASN A 296 -5.08 28.71 -1.09
N LEU A 297 -5.53 28.28 -2.27
CA LEU A 297 -4.67 28.03 -3.42
C LEU A 297 -4.14 29.33 -4.03
N SER A 298 -2.82 29.43 -4.16
CA SER A 298 -2.20 30.42 -5.04
C SER A 298 -2.57 30.12 -6.50
N PRO A 299 -2.64 31.13 -7.40
CA PRO A 299 -3.16 30.99 -8.75
C PRO A 299 -2.20 30.21 -9.69
N SER A 300 -2.03 28.92 -9.43
CA SER A 300 -1.42 27.97 -10.37
C SER A 300 -2.54 27.20 -11.06
N LEU A 301 -2.75 27.49 -12.35
CA LEU A 301 -3.86 26.99 -13.16
C LEU A 301 -3.98 25.45 -13.11
N ASN A 302 -2.84 24.74 -13.14
CA ASN A 302 -2.81 23.26 -13.15
C ASN A 302 -3.23 22.64 -11.80
N ALA A 303 -2.84 23.24 -10.68
CA ALA A 303 -3.19 22.72 -9.35
C ALA A 303 -4.68 22.91 -9.06
N GLU A 304 -5.19 24.10 -9.36
CA GLU A 304 -6.61 24.43 -9.21
C GLU A 304 -7.49 23.51 -10.07
N GLN A 305 -7.14 23.32 -11.34
CA GLN A 305 -7.86 22.40 -12.24
C GLN A 305 -7.89 20.96 -11.71
N LYS A 306 -6.75 20.44 -11.24
CA LYS A 306 -6.69 19.09 -10.65
C LYS A 306 -7.58 18.97 -9.42
N LEU A 307 -7.54 19.96 -8.54
CA LEU A 307 -8.31 19.93 -7.31
C LEU A 307 -9.82 20.13 -7.55
N GLN A 308 -10.21 20.95 -8.54
CA GLN A 308 -11.59 21.04 -9.00
C GLN A 308 -12.09 19.70 -9.58
N ARG A 309 -11.26 18.98 -10.35
CA ARG A 309 -11.60 17.62 -10.83
C ARG A 309 -11.75 16.62 -9.69
N VAL A 310 -10.86 16.64 -8.70
CA VAL A 310 -10.97 15.85 -7.47
C VAL A 310 -12.30 16.13 -6.78
N LYS A 311 -12.66 17.41 -6.60
CA LYS A 311 -13.93 17.84 -6.01
C LYS A 311 -15.13 17.29 -6.77
N ALA A 312 -15.21 17.55 -8.07
CA ALA A 312 -16.33 17.11 -8.91
C ALA A 312 -16.53 15.59 -8.91
N CYS A 313 -15.44 14.83 -8.92
CA CYS A 313 -15.52 13.36 -8.85
C CYS A 313 -15.96 12.87 -7.47
N LEU A 314 -15.49 13.50 -6.39
CA LEU A 314 -15.93 13.18 -5.04
C LEU A 314 -17.42 13.52 -4.84
N GLU A 315 -17.88 14.65 -5.39
CA GLU A 315 -19.30 15.01 -5.42
C GLU A 315 -20.13 13.96 -6.12
N SER A 316 -19.68 13.44 -7.28
CA SER A 316 -20.36 12.37 -8.01
C SER A 316 -20.55 11.10 -7.17
N ILE A 317 -19.61 10.76 -6.28
CA ILE A 317 -19.75 9.63 -5.33
C ILE A 317 -20.78 9.94 -4.23
N CYS A 318 -21.02 11.23 -3.96
CA CYS A 318 -21.73 11.73 -2.78
C CYS A 318 -23.09 12.38 -3.05
N VAL A 319 -23.53 12.55 -4.31
CA VAL A 319 -24.75 13.29 -4.67
C VAL A 319 -26.01 12.73 -3.98
N SER A 320 -25.99 11.48 -3.49
CA SER A 320 -27.09 10.88 -2.72
C SER A 320 -26.99 11.01 -1.20
N SER A 321 -25.88 11.52 -0.63
CA SER A 321 -25.57 11.42 0.82
C SER A 321 -25.07 12.70 1.51
N ILE A 322 -24.72 13.75 0.76
CA ILE A 322 -24.27 15.05 1.31
C ILE A 322 -25.38 16.13 1.24
N LEU A 323 -26.37 15.94 0.38
CA LEU A 323 -27.62 16.72 0.31
C LEU A 323 -28.74 16.03 1.09
#